data_AF-A0A524LQY8-F1
#
_entry.id   AF-A0A524LQY8-F1
#
_cell.length_a   1.000
_cell.length_b   1.000
_cell.length_c   1.000
_cell.angle_alpha   90.00
_cell.angle_beta   90.00
_cell.angle_gamma   90.00
#
_symmetry.space_group_name_H-M   'P 1'
#
loop_
_entity.id
_entity.type
_entity.pdbx_description
1 polymer ?
#
loop_
_entity_poly.entity_id
_entity_poly.type
_entity_poly.pdbx_seq_one_letter_code
_entity_poly.pdbx_strand_id
1 'polypeptide(L)'
;PFNLQFLVHADHVYVIELNIRTSRSMPFVSKLVKTNMICLAAKAILDKPLPKIPENKWQKIQNYGIKVPQFSFMQLEGADISLGVEMQSTGEAACFGNSFYDALSKGLTSVGYTLPEKGSALVTVGGAQNKEKLVATIAKLKHLGFKILATEHTAEFLKERIGEVEIVHKISEPERKPNISDLLYERKIDFIINIPSTSTLEKYIGMLDDEYLIRRKSLELGIPVLTTIELADSLVKTLEWLRDNKTTKDPIEPYDVYE
;
A
#
# COMPACT_ATOMS: atom_id res chain seq x y z
N PRO A 1 9.00 24.35 14.26
CA PRO A 1 9.02 23.25 13.27
C PRO A 1 7.87 23.45 12.28
N PHE A 2 8.00 22.94 11.06
CA PHE A 2 6.92 23.01 10.06
C PHE A 2 6.92 21.76 9.18
N ASN A 3 5.83 21.57 8.43
CA ASN A 3 5.70 20.55 7.40
C ASN A 3 5.04 21.17 6.16
N LEU A 4 5.65 20.95 4.99
CA LEU A 4 5.18 21.45 3.70
C LEU A 4 4.84 20.25 2.81
N GLN A 5 3.67 20.28 2.19
CA GLN A 5 3.17 19.21 1.33
C GLN A 5 3.10 19.69 -0.12
N PHE A 6 3.47 18.81 -1.04
CA PHE A 6 3.56 19.11 -2.47
C PHE A 6 2.81 18.09 -3.31
N LEU A 7 2.32 18.53 -4.46
CA LEU A 7 1.93 17.69 -5.59
C LEU A 7 3.00 17.82 -6.68
N VAL A 8 3.49 16.70 -7.20
CA VAL A 8 4.40 16.68 -8.34
C VAL A 8 3.70 16.02 -9.52
N HIS A 9 3.51 16.76 -10.60
CA HIS A 9 2.84 16.27 -11.81
C HIS A 9 3.53 16.82 -13.06
N ALA A 10 3.90 15.94 -13.99
CA ALA A 10 4.58 16.29 -15.24
C ALA A 10 5.75 17.27 -15.01
N ASP A 11 6.64 16.94 -14.07
CA ASP A 11 7.80 17.74 -13.66
C ASP A 11 7.50 19.12 -13.06
N HIS A 12 6.22 19.43 -12.78
CA HIS A 12 5.80 20.64 -12.08
C HIS A 12 5.54 20.35 -10.59
N VAL A 13 6.03 21.26 -9.74
CA VAL A 13 5.87 21.19 -8.29
C VAL A 13 4.83 22.22 -7.84
N TYR A 14 3.77 21.74 -7.20
CA TYR A 14 2.70 22.57 -6.65
C TYR A 14 2.67 22.44 -5.13
N VAL A 15 2.48 23.55 -4.41
CA VAL A 15 2.28 23.54 -2.96
C VAL A 15 0.83 23.20 -2.65
N ILE A 16 0.61 22.26 -1.74
CA ILE A 16 -0.73 21.91 -1.23
C ILE A 16 -1.01 22.76 0.01
N GLU A 17 -0.20 22.59 1.07
CA GLU A 17 -0.36 23.31 2.33
C GLU A 17 0.95 23.40 3.12
N LEU A 18 1.03 24.41 4.00
CA LEU A 18 2.09 24.58 5.01
C LEU A 18 1.49 24.48 6.41
N ASN A 19 1.93 23.49 7.17
CA ASN A 19 1.61 23.33 8.58
C ASN A 19 2.76 23.89 9.44
N ILE A 20 2.55 25.02 10.11
CA ILE A 20 3.55 25.63 11.02
C ILE A 20 3.49 24.96 12.39
N ARG A 21 3.69 23.65 12.41
CA ARG A 21 3.70 22.81 13.62
C ARG A 21 4.45 21.50 13.34
N THR A 22 4.58 20.67 14.37
CA THR A 22 5.05 19.29 14.20
C THR A 22 4.06 18.48 13.35
N SER A 23 4.60 17.62 12.47
CA SER A 23 3.81 16.65 11.71
C SER A 23 3.86 15.27 12.37
N ARG A 24 2.85 14.44 12.07
CA ARG A 24 2.84 13.02 12.46
C ARG A 24 3.97 12.19 11.84
N SER A 25 4.61 12.68 10.78
CA SER A 25 5.78 12.04 10.17
C SER A 25 7.10 12.34 10.88
N MET A 26 7.14 13.36 11.75
CA MET A 26 8.37 13.83 12.38
C MET A 26 9.08 12.78 13.26
N PRO A 27 8.37 11.93 14.04
CA PRO A 27 9.02 10.83 14.77
C PRO A 27 9.67 9.81 13.83
N PHE A 28 8.96 9.41 12.76
CA PHE A 28 9.47 8.50 11.74
C PHE A 28 10.74 9.06 11.06
N VAL A 29 10.68 10.30 10.59
CA VAL A 29 11.83 10.97 9.96
C VAL A 29 12.99 11.07 10.95
N SER A 30 12.74 11.43 12.21
CA SER A 30 13.78 11.52 13.24
C SER A 30 14.55 10.21 13.41
N LYS A 31 13.85 9.07 13.38
CA LYS A 31 14.44 7.73 13.46
C LYS A 31 15.24 7.38 12.20
N LEU A 32 14.69 7.65 11.01
CA LEU A 32 15.37 7.38 9.74
C LEU A 32 16.69 8.15 9.61
N VAL A 33 16.66 9.46 9.92
CA VAL A 33 17.82 10.34 9.75
C VAL A 33 18.77 10.34 10.96
N LYS A 34 18.44 9.57 12.00
CA LYS A 34 19.17 9.52 13.29
C LYS A 34 19.37 10.90 13.92
N THR A 35 18.35 11.75 13.88
CA THR A 35 18.37 13.09 14.45
C THR A 35 17.06 13.35 15.17
N ASN A 36 17.11 13.66 16.47
CA ASN A 36 15.90 13.99 17.23
C ASN A 36 15.39 15.39 16.88
N MET A 37 14.61 15.50 15.80
CA MET A 37 14.10 16.77 15.30
C MET A 37 13.15 17.44 16.31
N ILE A 38 12.47 16.67 17.16
CA ILE A 38 11.57 17.22 18.20
C ILE A 38 12.38 17.93 19.27
N CYS A 39 13.49 17.33 19.72
CA CYS A 39 14.40 17.98 20.67
C CYS A 39 15.00 19.26 20.09
N LEU A 40 15.42 19.23 18.82
CA LEU A 40 15.93 20.43 18.13
C LEU A 40 14.87 21.52 18.02
N ALA A 41 13.63 21.15 17.65
CA ALA A 41 12.52 22.09 17.59
C ALA A 41 12.22 22.71 18.95
N ALA A 42 12.22 21.92 20.03
CA ALA A 42 12.01 22.42 21.39
C ALA A 42 13.13 23.35 21.85
N LYS A 43 14.41 23.01 21.56
CA LYS A 43 15.54 23.90 21.83
C LYS A 43 15.40 25.23 21.10
N ALA A 44 15.04 25.19 19.81
CA ALA A 44 14.84 26.40 19.01
C ALA A 44 13.73 27.30 19.56
N ILE A 45 12.60 26.72 19.99
CA ILE A 45 11.49 27.47 20.58
C ILE A 45 11.87 28.13 21.92
N LEU A 46 12.77 27.50 22.68
CA LEU A 46 13.26 28.00 23.96
C LEU A 46 14.49 28.90 23.84
N ASP A 47 14.85 29.34 22.63
CA ASP A 47 16.06 30.11 22.33
C ASP A 47 17.36 29.48 22.87
N LYS A 48 17.38 28.14 22.96
CA LYS A 48 18.57 27.39 23.36
C LYS A 48 19.51 27.22 22.16
N PRO A 49 20.83 27.15 22.39
CA PRO A 49 21.78 26.90 21.32
C PRO A 49 21.46 25.57 20.60
N LEU A 50 21.46 25.63 19.27
CA LEU A 50 21.30 24.47 18.41
C LEU A 50 22.68 23.91 18.05
N PRO A 51 22.87 22.58 18.08
CA PRO A 51 24.13 21.99 17.70
C PRO A 51 24.37 22.11 16.19
N LYS A 52 25.63 22.00 15.76
CA LYS A 52 25.97 22.11 14.34
C LYS A 52 25.69 20.79 13.61
N ILE A 53 24.59 20.75 12.86
CA ILE A 53 24.25 19.57 12.05
C ILE A 53 25.00 19.67 10.71
N PRO A 54 25.72 18.61 10.28
CA PRO A 54 26.37 18.59 8.99
C PRO A 54 25.38 18.82 7.85
N GLU A 55 25.75 19.70 6.92
CA GLU A 55 24.99 19.92 5.69
C GLU A 55 24.86 18.60 4.92
N ASN A 56 23.70 18.43 4.27
CA ASN A 56 23.41 17.28 3.41
C ASN A 56 23.50 15.90 4.10
N LYS A 57 23.48 15.83 5.44
CA LYS A 57 23.48 14.54 6.17
C LYS A 57 22.41 13.57 5.64
N TRP A 58 21.21 14.09 5.39
CA TRP A 58 20.09 13.30 4.89
C TRP A 58 20.35 12.63 3.53
N GLN A 59 21.21 13.21 2.69
CA GLN A 59 21.60 12.62 1.40
C GLN A 59 22.51 11.39 1.56
N LYS A 60 23.16 11.25 2.72
CA LYS A 60 24.09 10.14 3.00
C LYS A 60 23.39 8.91 3.56
N ILE A 61 22.09 8.99 3.85
CA ILE A 61 21.31 7.88 4.40
C ILE A 61 21.22 6.77 3.35
N GLN A 62 21.80 5.61 3.65
CA GLN A 62 21.77 4.43 2.78
C GLN A 62 20.56 3.54 3.03
N ASN A 63 19.95 3.65 4.22
CA ASN A 63 18.84 2.81 4.63
C ASN A 63 17.51 3.36 4.12
N TYR A 64 16.58 2.46 3.83
CA TYR A 64 15.21 2.77 3.45
C TYR A 64 14.32 2.74 4.69
N GLY A 65 13.41 3.71 4.80
CA GLY A 65 12.33 3.71 5.78
C GLY A 65 10.99 3.69 5.06
N ILE A 66 10.12 2.76 5.44
CA ILE A 66 8.74 2.69 4.97
C ILE A 66 7.81 2.85 6.16
N LYS A 67 6.81 3.72 5.99
CA LYS A 67 5.75 3.96 6.96
C LYS A 67 4.42 3.51 6.34
N VAL A 68 3.81 2.50 6.94
CA VAL A 68 2.54 1.92 6.47
C VAL A 68 1.41 2.29 7.45
N PRO A 69 0.24 2.71 6.96
CA PRO A 69 -0.90 2.98 7.83
C PRO A 69 -1.46 1.69 8.45
N GLN A 70 -1.85 1.76 9.72
CA GLN A 70 -2.70 0.77 10.37
C GLN A 70 -4.15 1.28 10.35
N PHE A 71 -5.07 0.40 9.96
CA PHE A 71 -6.50 0.71 9.94
C PHE A 71 -7.26 -0.12 10.95
N SER A 72 -8.36 0.45 11.45
CA SER A 72 -9.31 -0.20 12.37
C SER A 72 -10.64 -0.54 11.68
N PHE A 73 -10.64 -0.77 10.36
CA PHE A 73 -11.88 -1.00 9.60
C PHE A 73 -12.71 -2.19 10.12
N MET A 74 -12.08 -3.20 10.74
CA MET A 74 -12.81 -4.31 11.39
C MET A 74 -13.69 -3.87 12.56
N GLN A 75 -13.37 -2.74 13.20
CA GLN A 75 -14.09 -2.23 14.37
C GLN A 75 -15.32 -1.37 14.00
N LEU A 76 -15.47 -1.01 12.72
CA LEU A 76 -16.52 -0.12 12.25
C LEU A 76 -17.40 -0.87 11.24
N GLU A 77 -18.68 -1.03 11.59
CA GLU A 77 -19.70 -1.56 10.68
C GLU A 77 -19.98 -0.52 9.58
N GLY A 78 -20.08 -0.96 8.33
CA GLY A 78 -20.31 -0.07 7.18
C GLY A 78 -19.07 0.68 6.67
N ALA A 79 -17.89 0.52 7.30
CA ALA A 79 -16.67 1.18 6.83
C ALA A 79 -16.10 0.48 5.59
N ASP A 80 -15.89 1.25 4.53
CA ASP A 80 -15.19 0.84 3.32
C ASP A 80 -13.69 1.13 3.43
N ILE A 81 -12.87 0.24 2.87
CA ILE A 81 -11.40 0.36 2.85
C ILE A 81 -10.90 1.23 1.68
N SER A 82 -11.81 1.77 0.87
CA SER A 82 -11.48 2.70 -0.21
C SER A 82 -10.92 4.00 0.37
N LEU A 83 -9.72 4.36 -0.06
CA LEU A 83 -9.02 5.54 0.43
C LEU A 83 -9.43 6.77 -0.38
N GLY A 84 -9.68 7.87 0.32
CA GLY A 84 -10.02 9.16 -0.27
C GLY A 84 -9.06 10.26 0.16
N VAL A 85 -9.51 11.51 0.02
CA VAL A 85 -8.76 12.70 0.49
C VAL A 85 -8.68 12.78 2.01
N GLU A 86 -9.60 12.12 2.72
CA GLU A 86 -9.64 12.09 4.17
C GLU A 86 -8.78 10.95 4.74
N MET A 87 -8.03 11.24 5.81
CA MET A 87 -7.25 10.23 6.52
C MET A 87 -8.15 9.40 7.43
N GLN A 88 -8.24 8.10 7.17
CA GLN A 88 -9.02 7.15 7.96
C GLN A 88 -8.17 6.21 8.85
N SER A 89 -6.84 6.21 8.68
CA SER A 89 -5.94 5.34 9.45
C SER A 89 -5.85 5.77 10.91
N THR A 90 -5.82 4.79 11.82
CA THR A 90 -5.77 5.00 13.29
C THR A 90 -4.36 4.88 13.85
N GLY A 91 -3.46 4.22 13.15
CA GLY A 91 -2.07 4.04 13.57
C GLY A 91 -1.11 3.94 12.39
N GLU A 92 0.14 3.59 12.70
CA GLU A 92 1.21 3.46 11.72
C GLU A 92 2.26 2.45 12.19
N ALA A 93 2.83 1.71 11.24
CA ALA A 93 4.04 0.93 11.44
C ALA A 93 5.18 1.57 10.65
N ALA A 94 6.33 1.72 11.29
CA ALA A 94 7.55 2.22 10.66
C ALA A 94 8.60 1.10 10.62
N CYS A 95 9.05 0.74 9.43
CA CYS A 95 10.03 -0.32 9.21
C CYS A 95 11.21 0.20 8.41
N PHE A 96 12.41 -0.24 8.77
CA PHE A 96 13.66 0.15 8.12
C PHE A 96 14.31 -1.06 7.46
N GLY A 97 15.02 -0.88 6.35
CA GLY A 97 15.71 -1.96 5.65
C GLY A 97 16.81 -1.44 4.73
N ASN A 98 17.60 -2.37 4.17
CA ASN A 98 18.71 -2.05 3.28
C ASN A 98 18.27 -1.84 1.82
N SER A 99 17.01 -2.11 1.52
CA SER A 99 16.37 -1.82 0.24
C SER A 99 14.91 -1.39 0.46
N PHE A 100 14.30 -0.79 -0.57
CA PHE A 100 12.88 -0.45 -0.55
C PHE A 100 12.01 -1.69 -0.26
N TYR A 101 12.28 -2.82 -0.92
CA TYR A 101 11.50 -4.06 -0.78
C TYR A 101 11.71 -4.74 0.59
N ASP A 102 12.89 -4.64 1.18
CA ASP A 102 13.16 -5.08 2.55
C ASP A 102 12.32 -4.29 3.55
N ALA A 103 12.35 -2.96 3.47
CA ALA A 103 11.56 -2.10 4.35
C ALA A 103 10.04 -2.28 4.13
N LEU A 104 9.60 -2.38 2.87
CA LEU A 104 8.18 -2.51 2.52
C LEU A 104 7.61 -3.86 2.97
N SER A 105 8.30 -4.98 2.73
CA SER A 105 7.84 -6.29 3.20
C SER A 105 7.63 -6.30 4.72
N LYS A 106 8.59 -5.80 5.50
CA LYS A 106 8.43 -5.64 6.96
C LYS A 106 7.26 -4.72 7.34
N GLY A 107 7.09 -3.61 6.63
CA GLY A 107 5.99 -2.67 6.84
C GLY A 107 4.62 -3.33 6.66
N LEU A 108 4.44 -4.02 5.53
CA LEU A 108 3.19 -4.74 5.21
C LEU A 108 2.92 -5.87 6.21
N THR A 109 3.93 -6.69 6.53
CA THR A 109 3.78 -7.76 7.53
C THR A 109 3.41 -7.21 8.91
N SER A 110 3.97 -6.05 9.29
CA SER A 110 3.71 -5.42 10.60
C SER A 110 2.28 -4.91 10.75
N VAL A 111 1.60 -4.58 9.65
CA VAL A 111 0.18 -4.19 9.64
C VAL A 111 -0.77 -5.36 9.32
N GLY A 112 -0.25 -6.60 9.32
CA GLY A 112 -1.03 -7.83 9.20
C GLY A 112 -1.20 -8.37 7.78
N TYR A 113 -0.48 -7.84 6.79
CA TYR A 113 -0.53 -8.42 5.44
C TYR A 113 0.23 -9.75 5.41
N THR A 114 -0.39 -10.75 4.79
CA THR A 114 0.28 -11.99 4.39
C THR A 114 1.03 -11.74 3.08
N LEU A 115 2.29 -12.19 3.02
CA LEU A 115 3.13 -12.13 1.83
C LEU A 115 3.36 -13.55 1.32
N PRO A 116 2.39 -14.13 0.59
CA PRO A 116 2.44 -15.52 0.17
C PRO A 116 3.59 -15.76 -0.82
N GLU A 117 4.22 -16.92 -0.76
CA GLU A 117 5.15 -17.35 -1.79
C GLU A 117 4.44 -17.91 -3.01
N LYS A 118 3.28 -18.53 -2.88
CA LYS A 118 2.49 -19.06 -3.99
C LYS A 118 1.04 -18.96 -3.60
N GLY A 119 0.16 -19.07 -4.59
CA GLY A 119 -1.28 -19.06 -4.34
C GLY A 119 -2.02 -18.39 -5.46
N SER A 120 -2.99 -17.58 -5.09
CA SER A 120 -4.04 -17.08 -5.96
C SER A 120 -4.33 -15.62 -5.67
N ALA A 121 -4.42 -14.83 -6.73
CA ALA A 121 -4.74 -13.41 -6.65
C ALA A 121 -6.03 -13.14 -7.41
N LEU A 122 -6.99 -12.50 -6.74
CA LEU A 122 -8.19 -11.98 -7.39
C LEU A 122 -7.91 -10.57 -7.94
N VAL A 123 -8.17 -10.37 -9.22
CA VAL A 123 -7.95 -9.10 -9.92
C VAL A 123 -9.28 -8.57 -10.43
N THR A 124 -9.68 -7.39 -9.93
CA THR A 124 -10.86 -6.66 -10.39
C THR A 124 -10.52 -5.19 -10.59
N VAL A 125 -10.55 -4.74 -11.83
CA VAL A 125 -10.01 -3.43 -12.23
C VAL A 125 -11.05 -2.65 -13.02
N GLY A 126 -11.43 -1.49 -12.51
CA GLY A 126 -12.29 -0.51 -13.16
C GLY A 126 -11.51 0.34 -14.17
N GLY A 127 -12.08 0.51 -15.37
CA GLY A 127 -11.54 1.39 -16.42
C GLY A 127 -10.41 0.79 -17.25
N ALA A 128 -10.42 1.03 -18.56
CA ALA A 128 -9.43 0.48 -19.49
C ALA A 128 -7.99 0.96 -19.21
N GLN A 129 -7.81 2.23 -18.84
CA GLN A 129 -6.49 2.80 -18.55
C GLN A 129 -5.81 2.12 -17.35
N ASN A 130 -6.58 1.80 -16.30
CA ASN A 130 -6.04 1.10 -15.13
C ASN A 130 -5.67 -0.34 -15.46
N LYS A 131 -6.48 -1.01 -16.30
CA LYS A 131 -6.19 -2.36 -16.78
C LYS A 131 -4.86 -2.41 -17.54
N GLU A 132 -4.64 -1.48 -18.48
CA GLU A 132 -3.39 -1.36 -19.24
C GLU A 132 -2.18 -1.17 -18.32
N LYS A 133 -2.26 -0.27 -17.34
CA LYS A 133 -1.19 -0.02 -16.37
C LYS A 133 -0.82 -1.26 -15.55
N LEU A 134 -1.78 -2.14 -15.27
CA LEU A 134 -1.57 -3.33 -14.44
C LEU A 134 -1.13 -4.57 -15.22
N VAL A 135 -1.17 -4.57 -16.55
CA VAL A 135 -0.80 -5.76 -17.36
C VAL A 135 0.58 -6.28 -16.97
N ALA A 136 1.57 -5.40 -16.92
CA ALA A 136 2.95 -5.78 -16.59
C ALA A 136 3.08 -6.33 -15.17
N THR A 137 2.38 -5.71 -14.20
CA THR A 137 2.35 -6.16 -12.80
C THR A 137 1.72 -7.54 -12.68
N ILE A 138 0.59 -7.80 -13.35
CA ILE A 138 -0.10 -9.09 -13.29
C ILE A 138 0.69 -10.17 -14.06
N ALA A 139 1.32 -9.82 -15.19
CA ALA A 139 2.21 -10.73 -15.91
C ALA A 139 3.37 -11.20 -15.02
N LYS A 140 4.01 -10.27 -14.29
CA LYS A 140 5.06 -10.60 -13.31
C LYS A 140 4.53 -11.50 -12.20
N LEU A 141 3.35 -11.19 -11.65
CA LEU A 141 2.71 -12.02 -10.64
C LEU A 141 2.45 -13.46 -11.12
N LYS A 142 2.01 -13.61 -12.37
CA LYS A 142 1.86 -14.92 -13.02
C LYS A 142 3.19 -15.65 -13.19
N HIS A 143 4.25 -14.95 -13.60
CA HIS A 143 5.61 -15.54 -13.69
C HIS A 143 6.14 -16.01 -12.33
N LEU A 144 5.73 -15.36 -11.24
CA LEU A 144 6.02 -15.83 -9.87
C LEU A 144 5.22 -17.09 -9.49
N GLY A 145 4.35 -17.61 -10.35
CA GLY A 145 3.60 -18.86 -10.14
C GLY A 145 2.27 -18.69 -9.42
N PHE A 146 1.71 -17.48 -9.39
CA PHE A 146 0.37 -17.25 -8.86
C PHE A 146 -0.71 -17.56 -9.89
N LYS A 147 -1.79 -18.19 -9.42
CA LYS A 147 -3.03 -18.35 -10.18
C LYS A 147 -3.77 -17.01 -10.21
N ILE A 148 -4.09 -16.52 -11.41
CA ILE A 148 -4.83 -15.27 -11.58
C ILE A 148 -6.30 -15.58 -11.75
N LEU A 149 -7.11 -15.07 -10.82
CA LEU A 149 -8.57 -15.09 -10.85
C LEU A 149 -9.04 -13.68 -11.20
N ALA A 150 -9.99 -13.51 -12.11
CA ALA A 150 -10.47 -12.17 -12.46
C ALA A 150 -11.95 -12.14 -12.84
N THR A 151 -12.60 -11.00 -12.60
CA THR A 151 -13.98 -10.76 -13.08
C THR A 151 -14.04 -10.78 -14.60
N GLU A 152 -15.17 -11.15 -15.19
CA GLU A 152 -15.33 -11.43 -16.64
C GLU A 152 -14.61 -10.42 -17.55
N HIS A 153 -14.97 -9.13 -17.49
CA HIS A 153 -14.34 -8.10 -18.33
C HIS A 153 -12.86 -7.84 -18.02
N THR A 154 -12.40 -8.17 -16.82
CA THR A 154 -10.99 -8.06 -16.44
C THR A 154 -10.22 -9.26 -16.97
N ALA A 155 -10.80 -10.45 -16.86
CA ALA A 155 -10.24 -11.71 -17.36
C ALA A 155 -10.14 -11.71 -18.89
N GLU A 156 -11.17 -11.28 -19.61
CA GLU A 156 -11.15 -11.16 -21.08
C GLU A 156 -9.98 -10.29 -21.54
N PHE A 157 -9.85 -9.10 -20.96
CA PHE A 157 -8.76 -8.17 -21.25
C PHE A 157 -7.38 -8.77 -20.95
N LEU A 158 -7.23 -9.44 -19.81
CA LEU A 158 -5.95 -10.04 -19.41
C LEU A 158 -5.63 -11.29 -20.25
N LYS A 159 -6.62 -12.10 -20.64
CA LYS A 159 -6.40 -13.33 -21.40
C LYS A 159 -5.66 -13.09 -22.70
N GLU A 160 -6.02 -12.01 -23.40
CA GLU A 160 -5.36 -11.62 -24.65
C GLU A 160 -3.89 -11.19 -24.48
N ARG A 161 -3.49 -10.79 -23.27
CA ARG A 161 -2.16 -10.19 -23.00
C ARG A 161 -1.22 -11.11 -22.22
N ILE A 162 -1.77 -11.90 -21.29
CA ILE A 162 -0.99 -12.75 -20.37
C ILE A 162 -1.43 -14.23 -20.43
N GLY A 163 -2.37 -14.60 -21.29
CA GLY A 163 -2.83 -15.98 -21.49
C GLY A 163 -3.78 -16.48 -20.40
N GLU A 164 -3.53 -17.65 -19.84
CA GLU A 164 -4.42 -18.28 -18.84
C GLU A 164 -4.77 -17.36 -17.65
N VAL A 165 -6.06 -17.08 -17.48
CA VAL A 165 -6.70 -16.38 -16.36
C VAL A 165 -8.04 -17.07 -16.10
N GLU A 166 -8.34 -17.39 -14.85
CA GLU A 166 -9.63 -17.99 -14.48
C GLU A 166 -10.69 -16.91 -14.31
N ILE A 167 -11.83 -17.10 -14.98
CA ILE A 167 -12.97 -16.20 -14.84
C ILE A 167 -13.70 -16.56 -13.56
N VAL A 168 -14.00 -15.55 -12.74
CA VAL A 168 -14.85 -15.66 -11.55
C VAL A 168 -16.01 -14.67 -11.62
N HIS A 169 -17.13 -15.02 -10.97
CA HIS A 169 -18.37 -14.24 -10.99
C HIS A 169 -18.55 -13.40 -9.72
N LYS A 170 -19.29 -12.30 -9.84
CA LYS A 170 -19.41 -11.29 -8.79
C LYS A 170 -20.17 -11.81 -7.57
N ILE A 171 -19.96 -11.18 -6.42
CA ILE A 171 -20.63 -11.58 -5.16
C ILE A 171 -22.16 -11.42 -5.26
N SER A 172 -22.64 -10.45 -6.03
CA SER A 172 -24.06 -10.26 -6.36
C SER A 172 -24.69 -11.37 -7.21
N GLU A 173 -23.89 -12.29 -7.79
CA GLU A 173 -24.34 -13.36 -8.69
C GLU A 173 -24.16 -14.77 -8.07
N PRO A 174 -24.84 -15.11 -6.97
CA PRO A 174 -24.56 -16.33 -6.18
C PRO A 174 -24.75 -17.65 -6.93
N GLU A 175 -25.64 -17.66 -7.93
CA GLU A 175 -25.94 -18.83 -8.77
C GLU A 175 -24.82 -19.13 -9.79
N ARG A 176 -24.00 -18.14 -10.15
CA ARG A 176 -22.92 -18.30 -11.14
C ARG A 176 -21.65 -18.79 -10.44
N LYS A 177 -21.05 -19.88 -10.94
CA LYS A 177 -19.83 -20.48 -10.39
C LYS A 177 -18.68 -20.46 -11.41
N PRO A 178 -17.42 -20.27 -10.98
CA PRO A 178 -16.99 -20.03 -9.59
C PRO A 178 -17.33 -18.60 -9.11
N ASN A 179 -17.85 -18.45 -7.90
CA ASN A 179 -18.24 -17.17 -7.32
C ASN A 179 -17.17 -16.63 -6.37
N ILE A 180 -16.90 -15.32 -6.39
CA ILE A 180 -15.90 -14.69 -5.50
C ILE A 180 -16.21 -14.96 -4.03
N SER A 181 -17.49 -14.90 -3.60
CA SER A 181 -17.86 -15.12 -2.21
C SER A 181 -17.48 -16.51 -1.73
N ASP A 182 -17.70 -17.55 -2.54
CA ASP A 182 -17.35 -18.93 -2.18
C ASP A 182 -15.84 -19.09 -2.09
N LEU A 183 -15.10 -18.54 -3.06
CA LEU A 183 -13.65 -18.61 -3.09
C LEU A 183 -13.01 -17.92 -1.88
N LEU A 184 -13.60 -16.82 -1.41
CA LEU A 184 -13.17 -16.14 -0.18
C LEU A 184 -13.38 -17.04 1.04
N TYR A 185 -14.57 -17.64 1.21
CA TYR A 185 -14.87 -18.53 2.33
C TYR A 185 -14.03 -19.81 2.33
N GLU A 186 -13.77 -20.37 1.14
CA GLU A 186 -12.92 -21.54 0.95
C GLU A 186 -11.42 -21.21 1.07
N ARG A 187 -11.05 -19.94 1.32
CA ARG A 187 -9.66 -19.44 1.39
C ARG A 187 -8.83 -19.80 0.14
N LYS A 188 -9.47 -19.74 -1.03
CA LYS A 188 -8.85 -19.92 -2.35
C LYS A 188 -8.38 -18.60 -2.99
N ILE A 189 -8.25 -17.55 -2.19
CA ILE A 189 -7.76 -16.23 -2.59
C ILE A 189 -6.81 -15.76 -1.49
N ASP A 190 -5.54 -15.52 -1.85
CA ASP A 190 -4.51 -15.12 -0.89
C ASP A 190 -4.43 -13.60 -0.73
N PHE A 191 -4.70 -12.86 -1.80
CA PHE A 191 -4.86 -11.41 -1.77
C PHE A 191 -5.66 -10.91 -2.99
N ILE A 192 -6.10 -9.65 -2.92
CA ILE A 192 -6.97 -9.04 -3.92
C ILE A 192 -6.36 -7.76 -4.44
N ILE A 193 -6.35 -7.58 -5.76
CA ILE A 193 -6.10 -6.31 -6.43
C ILE A 193 -7.46 -5.77 -6.88
N ASN A 194 -8.02 -4.81 -6.14
CA ASN A 194 -9.28 -4.17 -6.47
C ASN A 194 -9.09 -2.68 -6.72
N ILE A 195 -8.92 -2.31 -7.99
CA ILE A 195 -8.74 -0.91 -8.39
C ILE A 195 -10.08 -0.33 -8.84
N PRO A 196 -10.69 0.61 -8.08
CA PRO A 196 -11.94 1.22 -8.48
C PRO A 196 -11.77 2.14 -9.70
N SER A 197 -12.84 2.36 -10.44
CA SER A 197 -12.90 3.34 -11.52
C SER A 197 -13.19 4.74 -10.97
N THR A 198 -12.58 5.78 -11.55
CA THR A 198 -12.77 7.19 -11.16
C THR A 198 -13.89 7.92 -11.93
N SER A 199 -14.68 7.22 -12.76
CA SER A 199 -15.66 7.84 -13.68
C SER A 199 -17.11 7.76 -13.16
N THR A 200 -17.72 8.93 -12.90
CA THR A 200 -19.14 9.33 -12.66
C THR A 200 -20.25 8.32 -12.28
N LEU A 201 -21.02 8.77 -11.26
CA LEU A 201 -21.99 8.13 -10.36
C LEU A 201 -23.11 7.21 -10.90
N GLU A 202 -23.58 7.29 -12.15
CA GLU A 202 -24.95 6.80 -12.45
C GLU A 202 -25.06 5.31 -12.80
N LYS A 203 -24.03 4.70 -13.42
CA LYS A 203 -23.99 3.25 -13.70
C LYS A 203 -23.39 2.41 -12.56
N TYR A 204 -23.05 3.06 -11.44
CA TYR A 204 -22.10 2.54 -10.47
C TYR A 204 -22.68 2.07 -9.14
N ILE A 205 -23.97 2.29 -8.82
CA ILE A 205 -24.50 1.88 -7.50
C ILE A 205 -24.28 0.38 -7.28
N GLY A 206 -24.71 -0.48 -8.21
CA GLY A 206 -24.51 -1.93 -8.09
C GLY A 206 -23.05 -2.40 -8.23
N MET A 207 -22.20 -1.67 -8.97
CA MET A 207 -20.76 -2.01 -9.07
C MET A 207 -19.99 -1.61 -7.81
N LEU A 208 -20.31 -0.47 -7.24
CA LEU A 208 -19.77 -0.01 -5.96
C LEU A 208 -20.20 -0.95 -4.84
N ASP A 209 -21.44 -1.45 -4.87
CA ASP A 209 -21.92 -2.45 -3.92
C ASP A 209 -21.13 -3.76 -4.03
N ASP A 210 -20.91 -4.29 -5.23
CA ASP A 210 -20.11 -5.51 -5.42
C ASP A 210 -18.67 -5.33 -4.95
N GLU A 211 -18.01 -4.23 -5.36
CA GLU A 211 -16.64 -3.96 -4.96
C GLU A 211 -16.53 -3.73 -3.44
N TYR A 212 -17.48 -3.00 -2.85
CA TYR A 212 -17.58 -2.82 -1.41
C TYR A 212 -17.74 -4.17 -0.70
N LEU A 213 -18.64 -5.04 -1.17
CA LEU A 213 -18.86 -6.36 -0.58
C LEU A 213 -17.60 -7.23 -0.66
N ILE A 214 -16.87 -7.19 -1.78
CA ILE A 214 -15.58 -7.90 -1.93
C ILE A 214 -14.62 -7.39 -0.86
N ARG A 215 -14.42 -6.07 -0.79
CA ARG A 215 -13.50 -5.43 0.16
C ARG A 215 -13.86 -5.74 1.60
N ARG A 216 -15.15 -5.65 1.95
CA ARG A 216 -15.66 -5.89 3.29
C ARG A 216 -15.48 -7.34 3.73
N LYS A 217 -15.91 -8.30 2.92
CA LYS A 217 -15.75 -9.73 3.24
C LYS A 217 -14.28 -10.13 3.33
N SER A 218 -13.43 -9.56 2.47
CA SER A 218 -11.99 -9.84 2.48
C SER A 218 -11.35 -9.34 3.77
N LEU A 219 -11.71 -8.14 4.21
CA LEU A 219 -11.28 -7.60 5.50
C LEU A 219 -11.70 -8.50 6.67
N GLU A 220 -12.96 -8.95 6.70
CA GLU A 220 -13.50 -9.86 7.74
C GLU A 220 -12.76 -11.20 7.78
N LEU A 221 -12.30 -11.68 6.62
CA LEU A 221 -11.55 -12.93 6.48
C LEU A 221 -10.03 -12.76 6.63
N GLY A 222 -9.54 -11.53 6.83
CA GLY A 222 -8.10 -11.22 6.92
C GLY A 222 -7.34 -11.39 5.60
N ILE A 223 -8.03 -11.27 4.47
CA ILE A 223 -7.44 -11.34 3.12
C ILE A 223 -7.02 -9.93 2.71
N PRO A 224 -5.73 -9.67 2.43
CA PRO A 224 -5.26 -8.35 2.03
C PRO A 224 -5.89 -7.85 0.73
N VAL A 225 -6.25 -6.56 0.70
CA VAL A 225 -6.81 -5.91 -0.48
C VAL A 225 -5.99 -4.68 -0.85
N LEU A 226 -5.56 -4.64 -2.10
CA LEU A 226 -4.79 -3.54 -2.69
C LEU A 226 -5.72 -2.69 -3.54
N THR A 227 -5.86 -1.42 -3.17
CA THR A 227 -6.80 -0.48 -3.81
C THR A 227 -6.14 0.50 -4.78
N THR A 228 -4.81 0.48 -4.89
CA THR A 228 -4.04 1.35 -5.80
C THR A 228 -3.08 0.55 -6.68
N ILE A 229 -2.77 1.10 -7.86
CA ILE A 229 -1.86 0.47 -8.82
C ILE A 229 -0.44 0.45 -8.26
N GLU A 230 -0.03 1.54 -7.61
CA GLU A 230 1.31 1.72 -7.05
C GLU A 230 1.59 0.71 -5.95
N LEU A 231 0.59 0.44 -5.09
CA LEU A 231 0.71 -0.57 -4.04
C LEU A 231 0.73 -1.98 -4.63
N ALA A 232 -0.12 -2.26 -5.62
CA ALA A 232 -0.11 -3.55 -6.31
C ALA A 232 1.24 -3.83 -6.98
N ASP A 233 1.78 -2.87 -7.72
CA ASP A 233 3.08 -3.00 -8.36
C ASP A 233 4.22 -3.15 -7.34
N SER A 234 4.20 -2.35 -6.28
CA SER A 234 5.20 -2.42 -5.21
C SER A 234 5.15 -3.75 -4.47
N LEU A 235 3.94 -4.29 -4.21
CA LEU A 235 3.78 -5.61 -3.59
C LEU A 235 4.35 -6.70 -4.48
N VAL A 236 3.98 -6.75 -5.77
CA VAL A 236 4.46 -7.80 -6.68
C VAL A 236 5.98 -7.78 -6.81
N LYS A 237 6.59 -6.59 -6.94
CA LYS A 237 8.06 -6.45 -6.94
C LYS A 237 8.69 -6.86 -5.60
N THR A 238 7.99 -6.63 -4.49
CA THR A 238 8.43 -7.12 -3.17
C THR A 238 8.39 -8.64 -3.08
N LEU A 239 7.33 -9.28 -3.59
CA LEU A 239 7.21 -10.74 -3.63
C LEU A 239 8.30 -11.37 -4.51
N GLU A 240 8.63 -10.75 -5.64
CA GLU A 240 9.77 -11.13 -6.48
C GLU A 240 11.08 -10.99 -5.71
N TRP A 241 11.33 -9.86 -5.07
CA TRP A 241 12.56 -9.64 -4.29
C TRP A 241 12.72 -10.66 -3.16
N LEU A 242 11.64 -11.04 -2.50
CA LEU A 242 11.63 -12.05 -1.42
C LEU A 242 11.97 -13.47 -1.91
N ARG A 243 11.98 -13.74 -3.22
CA ARG A 243 12.44 -15.04 -3.76
C ARG A 243 13.92 -15.29 -3.51
N ASP A 244 14.71 -14.24 -3.68
CA ASP A 244 16.16 -14.34 -3.68
C ASP A 244 16.80 -13.69 -2.44
N ASN A 245 16.00 -12.99 -1.63
CA ASN A 245 16.49 -12.18 -0.53
C ASN A 245 15.71 -12.44 0.77
N LYS A 246 16.36 -12.14 1.89
CA LYS A 246 15.75 -12.18 3.24
C LYS A 246 15.73 -10.79 3.84
N THR A 247 14.72 -10.53 4.66
CA THR A 247 14.60 -9.25 5.37
C THR A 247 15.69 -9.10 6.43
N THR A 248 16.20 -7.88 6.54
CA THR A 248 17.20 -7.51 7.56
C THR A 248 16.53 -7.36 8.93
N LYS A 249 17.28 -7.61 10.00
CA LYS A 249 16.80 -7.57 11.40
C LYS A 249 17.76 -6.81 12.30
N ASP A 250 18.21 -5.66 11.83
CA ASP A 250 19.15 -4.82 12.55
C ASP A 250 18.43 -4.00 13.64
N PRO A 251 19.04 -3.84 14.83
CA PRO A 251 18.48 -2.99 15.87
C PRO A 251 18.46 -1.53 15.43
N ILE A 252 17.49 -0.77 15.94
CA ILE A 252 17.47 0.68 15.72
C ILE A 252 18.65 1.29 16.48
N GLU A 253 19.53 1.95 15.73
CA GLU A 253 20.65 2.68 16.33
C GLU A 253 20.18 3.92 17.11
N PRO A 254 20.94 4.35 18.13
CA PRO A 254 20.71 5.62 18.81
C PRO A 254 20.71 6.82 17.86
N TYR A 255 20.19 7.95 18.33
CA TYR A 255 20.37 9.21 17.61
C TYR A 255 21.83 9.64 17.64
N ASP A 256 22.26 10.29 16.56
CA ASP A 256 23.58 10.89 16.50
C ASP A 256 23.69 11.99 17.55
N VAL A 257 24.84 12.03 18.21
CA VAL A 257 25.20 13.09 19.14
C VAL A 257 25.88 14.19 18.33
N TYR A 258 25.40 15.41 18.51
CA TYR A 258 25.97 16.60 17.90
C TYR A 258 26.51 17.50 18.99
N GLU A 259 27.74 17.96 18.79
CA GLU A 259 28.38 19.01 19.60
C GLU A 259 27.85 20.40 19.24
#